data_AF-A0A391NSV7-F1
#
_entry.id   AF-A0A391NSV7-F1
#
_cell.length_a   1.000
_cell.length_b   1.000
_cell.length_c   1.000
_cell.angle_alpha   90.00
_cell.angle_beta   90.00
_cell.angle_gamma   90.00
#
_symmetry.space_group_name_H-M   'P 1'
#
loop_
_entity.id
_entity.type
_entity.pdbx_description
1 polymer ?
#
loop_
_entity_poly.entity_id
_entity_poly.type
_entity_poly.pdbx_seq_one_letter_code
_entity_poly.pdbx_strand_id
1 'polypeptide(L)' 'VDDVLGGAEAWKDVDKTATECPQCGHGEAFFLQVQIRSADEPSTTFFKCANHKCGFQWRED' A
#
# COMPACT_ATOMS: atom_id res chain seq x y z
N VAL A 1 -22.85 -10.43 -13.06
CA VAL A 1 -22.40 -9.04 -13.29
C VAL A 1 -22.12 -8.47 -11.91
N ASP A 2 -20.92 -8.75 -11.43
CA ASP A 2 -20.42 -8.24 -10.15
C ASP A 2 -19.30 -7.25 -10.52
N ASP A 3 -19.63 -5.99 -10.26
CA ASP A 3 -18.84 -4.76 -10.21
C ASP A 3 -17.45 -4.74 -10.88
N VAL A 4 -17.41 -4.16 -12.08
CA VAL A 4 -16.21 -3.58 -12.67
C VAL A 4 -15.84 -2.35 -11.83
N LEU A 5 -14.81 -2.49 -10.98
CA LEU A 5 -14.09 -1.45 -10.23
C LEU A 5 -14.58 -1.15 -8.79
N GLY A 6 -13.92 -1.79 -7.81
CA GLY A 6 -13.25 -1.01 -6.77
C GLY A 6 -13.76 -1.13 -5.33
N GLY A 7 -13.52 -2.26 -4.67
CA GLY A 7 -13.74 -2.38 -3.22
C GLY A 7 -12.66 -3.22 -2.54
N ALA A 8 -11.73 -2.60 -1.81
CA ALA A 8 -10.67 -3.26 -1.01
C ALA A 8 -9.66 -4.17 -1.74
N GLU A 9 -9.93 -4.61 -2.98
CA GLU A 9 -9.10 -5.59 -3.71
C GLU A 9 -7.87 -4.99 -4.37
N ALA A 10 -7.83 -3.68 -4.62
CA ALA A 10 -6.63 -3.00 -5.12
C ALA A 10 -5.41 -3.18 -4.20
N TRP A 11 -5.64 -3.54 -2.93
CA TRP A 11 -4.59 -3.81 -1.95
C TRP A 11 -4.44 -5.31 -1.63
N LYS A 12 -5.22 -6.21 -2.25
CA LYS A 12 -5.07 -7.67 -2.06
C LYS A 12 -3.88 -8.25 -2.84
N ASP A 13 -3.59 -7.69 -4.01
CA ASP A 13 -2.54 -8.16 -4.93
C ASP A 13 -1.20 -7.42 -4.79
N VAL A 14 -1.11 -6.47 -3.86
CA VAL A 14 0.14 -5.77 -3.55
C VAL A 14 0.95 -6.55 -2.55
N ASP A 15 2.27 -6.46 -2.70
CA ASP A 15 3.22 -7.16 -1.85
C ASP A 15 3.07 -6.72 -0.39
N LYS A 16 3.38 -7.62 0.54
CA LYS A 16 3.32 -7.31 1.98
C LYS A 16 4.72 -7.31 2.53
N THR A 17 5.05 -6.27 3.28
CA THR A 17 6.30 -6.14 4.00
C THR A 17 6.05 -6.16 5.50
N ALA A 18 7.06 -6.55 6.26
CA ALA A 18 7.08 -6.50 7.71
C ALA A 18 7.41 -5.07 8.21
N THR A 19 6.62 -4.08 7.77
CA THR A 19 6.77 -2.69 8.20
C THR A 19 5.76 -2.36 9.29
N GLU A 20 6.25 -1.81 10.39
CA GLU A 20 5.41 -1.39 11.51
C GLU A 20 4.58 -0.15 11.13
N CYS A 21 3.26 -0.24 11.31
CA CYS A 21 2.38 0.89 11.06
C CYS A 21 2.50 1.94 12.17
N PRO A 22 2.83 3.21 11.85
CA PRO A 22 3.01 4.25 12.86
C PRO A 22 1.72 4.64 13.59
N GLN A 23 0.54 4.27 13.06
CA GLN A 23 -0.75 4.59 13.66
C GLN A 23 -1.25 3.53 14.65
N CYS A 24 -0.95 2.25 14.42
CA CYS A 24 -1.49 1.14 15.23
C CYS A 24 -0.47 0.13 15.73
N GLY A 25 0.80 0.24 15.32
CA GLY A 25 1.86 -0.70 15.67
C GLY A 25 1.72 -2.08 15.03
N HIS A 26 0.92 -2.22 13.97
CA HIS A 26 0.80 -3.50 13.25
C HIS A 26 2.09 -3.80 12.50
N GLY A 27 2.69 -4.97 12.71
CA GLY A 27 3.97 -5.36 12.10
C GLY A 27 3.93 -5.74 10.62
N GLU A 28 2.77 -5.63 9.97
CA GLU A 28 2.60 -5.91 8.54
C GLU A 28 1.93 -4.73 7.83
N ALA A 29 2.47 -4.38 6.67
CA ALA A 29 1.94 -3.35 5.78
C ALA A 29 2.04 -3.83 4.32
N PHE A 30 1.03 -3.51 3.53
CA PHE A 30 1.10 -3.58 2.08
C PHE A 30 2.10 -2.56 1.56
N PHE A 31 2.86 -2.94 0.56
CA PHE A 31 3.88 -2.17 -0.12
C PHE A 31 3.57 -2.17 -1.61
N LEU A 32 3.51 -0.96 -2.18
CA LEU A 32 3.25 -0.74 -3.59
C LEU A 32 4.26 0.26 -4.11
N GLN A 33 5.13 -0.19 -5.01
CA GLN A 33 6.01 0.70 -5.76
C GLN A 33 5.33 1.09 -7.05
N VAL A 34 5.07 2.39 -7.23
CA VAL A 34 4.51 2.93 -8.47
C VAL A 34 5.52 3.85 -9.13
N GLN A 35 5.82 3.57 -10.39
CA GLN A 35 6.53 4.47 -11.28
C GLN A 35 5.55 5.54 -11.79
N ILE A 36 5.37 6.63 -11.04
CA ILE A 36 4.44 7.71 -11.40
C ILE A 36 5.04 8.77 -12.36
N ARG A 37 6.37 8.74 -12.59
CA ARG A 37 7.12 9.69 -13.41
C ARG A 37 8.02 8.93 -14.40
N SER A 38 8.58 9.64 -15.40
CA SER A 38 9.55 9.07 -16.36
C SER A 38 10.62 8.27 -15.62
N ALA A 39 11.19 7.26 -16.28
CA ALA A 39 12.21 6.35 -15.74
C ALA A 39 13.49 7.01 -15.17
N ASP A 40 13.58 8.34 -15.21
CA ASP A 40 14.66 9.19 -14.70
C ASP A 40 14.48 9.64 -13.23
N GLU A 41 13.32 9.39 -12.59
CA GLU A 41 13.08 9.65 -11.15
C GLU A 41 12.94 8.33 -10.35
N PRO A 42 13.33 8.30 -9.06
CA PRO A 42 13.20 7.11 -8.23
C PRO A 42 11.74 6.69 -8.08
N SER A 43 11.49 5.37 -8.09
CA SER A 43 10.14 4.80 -7.91
C SER A 43 9.55 5.26 -6.58
N THR A 44 8.32 5.78 -6.57
CA THR A 44 7.67 6.16 -5.31
C THR A 44 7.10 4.93 -4.62
N THR A 45 7.48 4.76 -3.36
CA THR A 45 7.00 3.66 -2.52
C THR A 45 5.82 4.11 -1.68
N PHE A 46 4.71 3.38 -1.78
CA PHE A 46 3.54 3.55 -0.94
C PHE A 46 3.40 2.37 0.01
N PHE A 47 3.11 2.68 1.27
CA PHE A 47 2.80 1.72 2.30
C PHE A 47 1.36 1.88 2.76
N LYS A 48 0.71 0.77 3.06
CA LYS A 48 -0.62 0.75 3.67
C LYS A 48 -0.69 -0.29 4.75
N CYS A 49 -1.24 0.06 5.91
CA CYS A 49 -1.43 -0.88 6.99
C CYS A 49 -2.28 -2.09 6.54
N ALA A 50 -1.78 -3.30 6.79
CA ALA A 50 -2.50 -4.54 6.48
C ALA A 50 -3.73 -4.76 7.38
N ASN A 51 -3.84 -3.99 8.46
CA ASN A 51 -4.97 -4.04 9.35
C ASN A 51 -6.19 -3.32 8.74
N HIS A 52 -7.23 -4.09 8.42
CA HIS A 52 -8.51 -3.58 7.91
C HIS A 52 -9.18 -2.55 8.83
N LYS A 53 -8.90 -2.56 10.13
CA LYS A 53 -9.41 -1.57 11.09
C LYS A 53 -8.64 -0.25 11.06
N CYS A 54 -7.37 -0.29 10.65
CA CYS A 54 -6.51 0.89 10.62
C CYS A 54 -6.56 1.56 9.25
N GLY A 55 -6.21 0.82 8.19
CA GLY A 55 -6.17 1.34 6.83
C GLY A 55 -5.24 2.53 6.60
N PHE A 56 -4.34 2.84 7.55
CA PHE A 56 -3.43 3.97 7.47
C PHE A 56 -2.49 3.81 6.28
N GLN A 57 -2.31 4.85 5.49
CA GLN A 57 -1.52 4.81 4.27
C GLN A 57 -0.50 5.94 4.30
N TRP A 58 0.77 5.59 4.06
CA TRP A 58 1.90 6.52 4.05
C TRP A 58 2.79 6.24 2.85
N ARG A 59 3.72 7.14 2.58
CA ARG A 59 4.68 7.03 1.47
C ARG A 59 6.07 7.24 2.02
N GLU A 60 7.02 6.49 1.49
CA GLU A 60 8.44 6.65 1.76
C GLU A 60 9.06 7.28 0.51
N ASP A 61 9.72 8.41 0.72
CA ASP A 61 10.38 9.23 -0.29
C ASP A 61 11.85 8.82 -0.41
#